data_AF-A0A5K1GKK2-F1
#
_entry.id   AF-A0A5K1GKK2-F1
#
_cell.length_a   1.000
_cell.length_b   1.000
_cell.length_c   1.000
_cell.angle_alpha   90.00
_cell.angle_beta   90.00
_cell.angle_gamma   90.00
#
_symmetry.space_group_name_H-M   'P 1'
#
loop_
_entity.id
_entity.type
_entity.pdbx_description
1 polymer ?
#
loop_
_entity_poly.entity_id
_entity_poly.type
_entity_poly.pdbx_seq_one_letter_code
_entity_poly.pdbx_strand_id
1 'polypeptide(L)'
;VELVHAQLRRAKDRSYSFPDEELLLDLQTTLSDSEDNVEMLKRVAQKLQLTNVNEIEQEFQALQVAVTENSNSDRTGDYNVEQMVNILERLKKFVVSDDHPKDEVVGAKNEPVDEKKPESLVIPDDFRCPISLELMRDPVIVATGQ
;
A
#
# COMPACT_ATOMS: atom_id res chain seq x y z
N VAL A 1 9.69 24.83 -22.13
CA VAL A 1 8.38 24.15 -22.00
C VAL A 1 8.49 22.65 -22.31
N GLU A 2 9.25 22.24 -23.34
CA GLU A 2 9.46 20.82 -23.65
C GLU A 2 10.11 20.00 -22.53
N LEU A 3 11.07 20.57 -21.79
CA LEU A 3 11.69 19.93 -20.64
C LEU A 3 10.68 19.64 -19.52
N VAL A 4 9.73 20.55 -19.29
CA VAL A 4 8.66 20.37 -18.30
C VAL A 4 7.70 19.28 -18.76
N HIS A 5 7.35 19.22 -20.04
CA HIS A 5 6.55 18.11 -20.59
C HIS A 5 7.29 16.77 -20.61
N ALA A 6 8.61 16.77 -20.80
CA ALA A 6 9.43 15.56 -20.74
C ALA A 6 9.59 15.06 -19.30
N GLN A 7 9.80 15.98 -18.34
CA GLN A 7 9.84 15.68 -16.91
C GLN A 7 8.47 15.22 -16.40
N LEU A 8 7.37 15.87 -16.82
CA LEU A 8 6.00 15.44 -16.51
C LEU A 8 5.69 14.05 -17.08
N ARG A 9 6.12 13.75 -18.31
CA ARG A 9 5.99 12.41 -18.91
C ARG A 9 6.81 11.36 -18.15
N ARG A 10 8.06 11.65 -17.80
CA ARG A 10 8.89 10.75 -16.96
C ARG A 10 8.35 10.59 -15.53
N ALA A 11 7.78 11.64 -14.94
CA ALA A 11 7.16 11.58 -13.63
C ALA A 11 5.88 10.73 -13.66
N LYS A 12 5.09 10.87 -14.73
CA LYS A 12 3.89 10.05 -14.98
C LYS A 12 4.24 8.57 -15.20
N ASP A 13 5.36 8.26 -15.85
CA ASP A 13 5.89 6.89 -15.98
C ASP A 13 6.49 6.32 -14.69
N ARG A 14 7.01 7.16 -13.79
CA ARG A 14 7.50 6.72 -12.46
C ARG A 14 6.39 6.30 -11.50
N SER A 15 5.13 6.63 -11.79
CA SER A 15 3.96 6.14 -11.06
C SER A 15 3.61 4.69 -11.39
N TYR A 16 4.25 4.07 -12.39
CA TYR A 16 4.23 2.63 -12.55
C TYR A 16 5.15 2.01 -11.49
N SER A 17 4.64 1.94 -10.26
CA SER A 17 5.08 0.91 -9.33
C SER A 17 5.01 -0.40 -10.10
N PHE A 18 6.13 -1.12 -10.18
CA PHE A 18 6.05 -2.53 -10.60
C PHE A 18 4.93 -3.16 -9.76
N PRO A 19 3.97 -3.85 -10.40
CA PRO A 19 2.93 -4.49 -9.63
C PRO A 19 3.62 -5.46 -8.68
N ASP A 20 3.29 -5.36 -7.40
CA ASP A 20 3.84 -6.23 -6.38
C ASP A 20 3.47 -7.68 -6.77
N GLU A 21 4.45 -8.42 -7.30
CA GLU A 21 4.24 -9.77 -7.84
C GLU A 21 3.71 -10.72 -6.77
N GLU A 22 4.12 -10.53 -5.52
CA GLU A 22 3.63 -11.31 -4.38
C GLU A 22 2.17 -10.93 -4.08
N LEU A 23 1.80 -9.64 -4.12
CA LEU A 23 0.41 -9.23 -3.98
C LEU A 23 -0.47 -9.78 -5.11
N LEU A 24 -0.01 -9.73 -6.34
CA LEU A 24 -0.76 -10.27 -7.49
C LEU A 24 -1.01 -11.77 -7.34
N LEU A 25 0.02 -12.51 -6.94
CA LEU A 25 -0.09 -13.94 -6.70
C LEU A 25 -1.09 -14.22 -5.57
N ASP A 26 -0.99 -13.50 -4.46
CA ASP A 26 -1.89 -13.66 -3.33
C ASP A 26 -3.36 -13.37 -3.69
N LEU A 27 -3.61 -12.30 -4.46
CA LEU A 27 -4.94 -11.96 -4.93
C LEU A 27 -5.49 -13.04 -5.86
N GLN A 28 -4.68 -13.53 -6.79
CA GLN A 28 -5.09 -14.58 -7.72
C GLN A 28 -5.40 -15.90 -6.99
N THR A 29 -4.58 -16.26 -6.00
CA THR A 29 -4.81 -17.43 -5.16
C THR A 29 -6.05 -17.25 -4.30
N THR A 30 -6.24 -16.09 -3.68
CA THR A 30 -7.46 -15.77 -2.90
C THR A 30 -8.73 -15.89 -3.74
N LEU A 31 -8.68 -15.47 -5.01
CA LEU A 31 -9.81 -15.57 -5.92
C LEU A 31 -10.07 -17.01 -6.43
N SER A 32 -9.01 -17.81 -6.57
CA SER A 32 -9.09 -19.17 -7.11
C SER A 32 -9.41 -20.23 -6.05
N ASP A 33 -8.92 -20.05 -4.82
CA ASP A 33 -9.07 -21.01 -3.74
C ASP A 33 -10.42 -20.84 -3.03
N SER A 34 -11.02 -21.99 -2.71
CA SER A 34 -12.26 -22.06 -1.93
C SER A 34 -12.05 -21.88 -0.43
N GLU A 35 -10.82 -22.11 0.04
CA GLU A 35 -10.45 -22.00 1.46
C GLU A 35 -9.59 -20.75 1.67
N ASP A 36 -10.02 -19.94 2.63
CA ASP A 36 -9.36 -18.70 2.99
C ASP A 36 -8.09 -19.00 3.82
N ASN A 37 -6.92 -18.87 3.20
CA ASN A 37 -5.65 -18.96 3.92
C ASN A 37 -5.45 -17.68 4.76
N VAL A 38 -5.55 -17.84 6.08
CA VAL A 38 -5.44 -16.77 7.09
C VAL A 38 -4.15 -15.96 6.94
N GLU A 39 -3.01 -16.59 6.68
CA GLU A 39 -1.73 -15.89 6.52
C GLU A 39 -1.69 -15.05 5.23
N MET A 40 -2.30 -15.56 4.16
CA MET A 40 -2.42 -14.86 2.89
C MET A 40 -3.37 -13.68 2.98
N LEU A 41 -4.55 -13.86 3.57
CA LEU A 41 -5.51 -12.77 3.79
C LEU A 41 -4.92 -11.67 4.65
N LYS A 42 -4.13 -12.02 5.67
CA LYS A 42 -3.38 -11.04 6.48
C LYS A 42 -2.38 -10.25 5.62
N ARG A 43 -1.63 -10.92 4.75
CA ARG A 43 -0.66 -10.26 3.85
C ARG A 43 -1.36 -9.35 2.85
N VAL A 44 -2.46 -9.80 2.25
CA VAL A 44 -3.30 -8.99 1.35
C VAL A 44 -3.86 -7.77 2.10
N ALA A 45 -4.44 -7.95 3.29
CA ALA A 45 -4.94 -6.87 4.13
C ALA A 45 -3.85 -5.81 4.41
N GLN A 46 -2.65 -6.24 4.77
CA GLN A 46 -1.53 -5.34 5.06
C GLN A 46 -1.06 -4.58 3.82
N LYS A 47 -0.92 -5.26 2.67
CA LYS A 47 -0.45 -4.65 1.43
C LYS A 47 -1.48 -3.70 0.81
N LEU A 48 -2.76 -4.00 0.94
CA LEU A 48 -3.86 -3.12 0.54
C LEU A 48 -4.19 -2.05 1.60
N GLN A 49 -3.56 -2.10 2.78
CA GLN A 49 -3.82 -1.21 3.91
C GLN A 49 -5.29 -1.24 4.39
N LEU A 50 -5.88 -2.44 4.40
CA LEU A 50 -7.26 -2.73 4.83
C LEU A 50 -7.24 -3.58 6.10
N THR A 51 -6.76 -2.98 7.18
CA THR A 51 -6.44 -3.67 8.44
C THR A 51 -7.58 -3.63 9.46
N ASN A 52 -8.54 -2.72 9.30
CA ASN A 52 -9.70 -2.61 10.16
C ASN A 52 -11.01 -2.56 9.37
N VAL A 53 -12.12 -2.84 10.08
CA VAL A 53 -13.46 -2.91 9.47
C VAL A 53 -13.86 -1.58 8.84
N ASN A 54 -13.46 -0.44 9.43
CA ASN A 54 -13.81 0.88 8.92
C ASN A 54 -13.13 1.18 7.58
N GLU A 55 -11.84 0.84 7.42
CA GLU A 55 -11.11 0.94 6.14
C GLU A 55 -11.79 0.11 5.05
N ILE A 56 -12.16 -1.14 5.37
CA ILE A 56 -12.83 -2.04 4.43
C ILE A 56 -14.20 -1.47 4.01
N GLU A 57 -14.98 -0.92 4.96
CA GLU A 57 -16.28 -0.32 4.66
C GLU A 57 -16.17 0.96 3.83
N GLN A 58 -15.14 1.76 4.06
CA GLN A 58 -14.85 2.95 3.25
C GLN A 58 -14.50 2.55 1.80
N GLU A 59 -13.65 1.53 1.62
CA GLU A 59 -13.33 1.02 0.27
C GLU A 59 -14.56 0.42 -0.43
N PHE A 60 -15.44 -0.27 0.30
CA PHE A 60 -16.68 -0.79 -0.26
C PHE A 60 -17.58 0.33 -0.80
N GLN A 61 -17.69 1.44 -0.06
CA GLN A 61 -18.44 2.62 -0.50
C GLN A 61 -17.76 3.30 -1.70
N ALA A 62 -16.43 3.46 -1.67
CA ALA A 62 -15.67 4.04 -2.77
C ALA A 62 -15.83 3.23 -4.06
N LEU A 63 -15.79 1.90 -3.95
CA LEU A 63 -16.01 0.98 -5.08
C LEU A 63 -17.42 1.13 -5.65
N GLN A 64 -18.45 1.22 -4.81
CA GLN A 64 -19.82 1.43 -5.27
C GLN A 64 -19.99 2.74 -6.03
N VAL A 65 -19.40 3.84 -5.53
CA VAL A 65 -19.40 5.14 -6.23
C VAL A 65 -18.72 5.00 -7.59
N ALA A 66 -17.52 4.41 -7.64
CA ALA A 66 -16.78 4.20 -8.88
C ALA A 66 -17.59 3.38 -9.91
N VAL A 67 -18.31 2.35 -9.48
CA VAL A 67 -19.20 1.56 -10.34
C VAL A 67 -20.34 2.43 -10.90
N THR A 68 -20.99 3.22 -10.04
CA THR A 68 -22.10 4.08 -10.48
C THR A 68 -21.67 5.14 -11.49
N GLU A 69 -20.49 5.75 -11.29
CA GLU A 69 -19.92 6.74 -12.23
C GLU A 69 -19.51 6.11 -13.57
N ASN A 70 -19.10 4.84 -13.57
CA ASN A 70 -18.68 4.10 -14.76
C ASN A 70 -19.80 3.27 -15.43
N SER A 71 -21.06 3.40 -15.01
CA SER A 71 -22.21 2.63 -15.51
C SER A 71 -22.47 2.73 -17.03
N ASN A 72 -21.72 3.56 -17.75
CA ASN A 72 -21.84 3.76 -19.19
C ASN A 72 -20.85 2.93 -20.03
N SER A 73 -20.03 2.07 -19.42
CA SER A 73 -18.99 1.30 -20.12
C SER A 73 -19.14 -0.23 -20.01
N ASP A 74 -18.39 -0.92 -20.88
CA ASP A 74 -18.46 -2.32 -21.29
C ASP A 74 -18.57 -3.39 -20.17
N ARG A 75 -19.14 -4.56 -20.52
CA ARG A 75 -19.40 -5.70 -19.60
C ARG A 75 -18.15 -6.30 -18.94
N THR A 76 -16.97 -6.00 -19.49
CA THR A 76 -15.68 -6.39 -18.92
C THR A 76 -15.41 -5.73 -17.55
N GLY A 77 -16.00 -4.56 -17.28
CA GLY A 77 -15.89 -3.90 -15.97
C GLY A 77 -16.58 -4.68 -14.85
N ASP A 78 -17.66 -5.39 -15.18
CA ASP A 78 -18.54 -6.06 -14.22
C ASP A 78 -17.84 -7.23 -13.52
N TYR A 79 -17.10 -8.04 -14.27
CA TYR A 79 -16.32 -9.16 -13.72
C TYR A 79 -15.22 -8.68 -12.75
N ASN A 80 -14.52 -7.60 -13.09
CA ASN A 80 -13.47 -7.06 -12.21
C ASN A 80 -14.05 -6.53 -10.90
N VAL A 81 -15.21 -5.86 -10.97
CA VAL A 81 -15.92 -5.36 -9.78
C VAL A 81 -16.35 -6.53 -8.90
N GLU A 82 -16.86 -7.62 -9.47
CA GLU A 82 -17.23 -8.82 -8.72
C GLU A 82 -16.03 -9.44 -7.99
N GLN A 83 -14.86 -9.53 -8.65
CA GLN A 83 -13.64 -10.00 -8.00
C GLN A 83 -13.21 -9.09 -6.85
N MET A 84 -13.28 -7.76 -7.03
CA MET A 84 -12.95 -6.78 -5.99
C MET A 84 -13.89 -6.88 -4.79
N VAL A 85 -15.19 -7.01 -5.02
CA VAL A 85 -16.20 -7.22 -3.96
C VAL A 85 -15.91 -8.50 -3.19
N ASN A 86 -15.60 -9.60 -3.88
CA ASN A 86 -15.28 -10.89 -3.25
C ASN A 86 -14.06 -10.77 -2.31
N ILE A 87 -13.00 -10.10 -2.75
CA ILE A 87 -11.81 -9.86 -1.92
C ILE A 87 -12.19 -9.05 -0.67
N LEU A 88 -12.93 -7.94 -0.82
CA LEU A 88 -13.34 -7.10 0.30
C LEU A 88 -14.22 -7.87 1.31
N GLU A 89 -15.12 -8.74 0.85
CA GLU A 89 -15.94 -9.58 1.72
C GLU A 89 -15.12 -10.59 2.52
N ARG A 90 -14.14 -11.25 1.88
CA ARG A 90 -13.23 -12.19 2.56
C ARG A 90 -12.37 -11.47 3.60
N LEU A 91 -11.84 -10.30 3.26
CA LEU A 91 -11.09 -9.46 4.19
C LEU A 91 -11.96 -9.02 5.38
N LYS A 92 -13.22 -8.63 5.15
CA LYS A 92 -14.16 -8.28 6.23
C LYS A 92 -14.38 -9.45 7.19
N LYS A 93 -14.61 -10.66 6.67
CA LYS A 93 -14.78 -11.87 7.49
C LYS A 93 -13.54 -12.16 8.32
N PHE A 94 -12.36 -12.02 7.73
CA PHE A 94 -11.08 -12.23 8.40
C PHE A 94 -10.88 -11.24 9.56
N VAL A 95 -11.02 -9.94 9.31
CA VAL A 95 -10.80 -8.90 10.33
C VAL A 95 -11.81 -9.03 11.49
N VAL A 96 -13.08 -9.30 11.19
CA VAL A 96 -14.10 -9.52 12.23
C VAL A 96 -13.84 -10.80 13.05
N SER A 97 -13.19 -11.80 12.46
CA SER A 97 -12.84 -13.05 13.15
C SER A 97 -11.55 -12.96 13.98
N ASP A 98 -10.60 -12.10 13.61
CA ASP A 98 -9.36 -11.84 14.39
C ASP A 98 -9.61 -10.90 15.59
N ASP A 99 -10.79 -10.27 15.68
CA ASP A 99 -11.26 -9.42 16.80
C ASP A 99 -11.60 -10.24 18.07
N HIS A 100 -10.89 -11.35 18.32
CA HIS A 100 -10.82 -11.96 19.65
C HIS A 100 -9.78 -11.21 20.49
N PRO A 101 -10.13 -10.78 21.73
CA PRO A 101 -9.25 -9.97 22.53
C PRO A 101 -8.00 -10.77 22.85
N LYS A 102 -6.86 -10.29 22.35
CA LYS A 102 -5.53 -10.70 22.81
C LYS A 102 -5.25 -10.01 24.15
N ASP A 103 -5.91 -10.48 25.21
CA ASP A 103 -5.38 -10.44 26.59
C ASP A 103 -4.92 -11.88 26.87
N GLU A 104 -3.73 -12.21 27.36
CA GLU A 104 -2.83 -11.59 28.35
C GLU A 104 -1.51 -12.42 28.23
N VAL A 105 -0.26 -11.94 28.42
CA VAL A 105 0.40 -11.74 29.72
C VAL A 105 1.83 -11.19 29.53
N VAL A 106 2.03 -9.97 30.05
CA VAL A 106 3.13 -9.46 30.92
C VAL A 106 4.56 -9.27 30.38
N GLY A 107 4.96 -7.99 30.43
CA GLY A 107 6.35 -7.54 30.49
C GLY A 107 6.47 -6.04 30.79
N ALA A 108 6.16 -5.66 32.03
CA ALA A 108 6.15 -4.29 32.54
C ALA A 108 7.44 -3.48 32.33
N LYS A 109 7.30 -2.19 32.02
CA LYS A 109 7.74 -1.05 32.88
C LYS A 109 7.37 0.29 32.24
N ASN A 110 6.63 1.10 33.02
CA ASN A 110 6.44 2.53 32.81
C ASN A 110 7.77 3.28 32.91
N GLU A 111 7.98 4.28 32.05
CA GLU A 111 8.67 5.58 32.26
C GLU A 111 8.63 6.38 30.92
N PRO A 112 8.75 7.72 30.95
CA PRO A 112 7.94 8.61 30.12
C PRO A 112 8.52 8.91 28.73
N VAL A 113 7.59 9.34 27.86
CA VAL A 113 7.75 10.12 26.63
C VAL A 113 9.16 10.70 26.43
N ASP A 114 9.91 10.10 25.50
CA ASP A 114 11.00 10.79 24.83
C ASP A 114 11.07 10.29 23.39
N GLU A 115 11.05 11.24 22.47
CA GLU A 115 11.07 11.09 21.01
C GLU A 115 12.36 10.41 20.57
N LYS A 116 12.44 9.08 20.65
CA LYS A 116 13.61 8.32 20.16
C LYS A 116 13.34 7.80 18.75
N LYS A 117 13.64 8.69 17.81
CA LYS A 117 14.37 8.48 16.55
C LYS A 117 14.17 7.07 15.92
N PRO A 118 13.48 6.95 14.77
CA PRO A 118 13.43 5.68 14.07
C PRO A 118 14.86 5.22 13.77
N GLU A 119 15.12 3.93 13.95
CA GLU A 119 16.40 3.27 13.65
C GLU A 119 16.99 3.88 12.39
N SER A 120 18.16 4.52 12.54
CA SER A 120 18.73 5.31 11.47
C SER A 120 19.08 4.38 10.31
N LEU A 121 18.21 4.33 9.29
CA LEU A 121 18.53 3.77 7.99
C LEU A 121 19.88 4.36 7.59
N VAL A 122 20.89 3.50 7.43
CA VAL A 122 22.23 3.93 7.07
C VAL A 122 22.16 4.40 5.62
N ILE A 123 21.98 5.70 5.42
CA ILE A 123 21.99 6.31 4.10
C ILE A 123 23.42 6.15 3.56
N PRO A 124 23.66 5.59 2.36
CA PRO A 124 25.01 5.59 1.79
C PRO A 124 25.49 7.02 1.51
N ASP A 125 26.79 7.27 1.60
CA ASP A 125 27.33 8.63 1.50
C ASP A 125 26.99 9.33 0.17
N ASP A 126 26.86 8.57 -0.92
CA ASP A 126 26.45 9.07 -2.24
C ASP A 126 25.05 9.70 -2.26
N PHE A 127 24.20 9.39 -1.27
CA PHE A 127 22.84 9.91 -1.14
C PHE A 127 22.70 10.94 -0.01
N ARG A 128 23.80 11.30 0.66
CA ARG A 128 23.81 12.31 1.72
C ARG A 128 24.19 13.67 1.18
N CYS A 129 23.54 14.71 1.71
CA CYS A 129 23.98 16.08 1.48
C CYS A 129 25.35 16.28 2.14
N PRO A 130 26.38 16.78 1.43
CA PRO A 130 27.71 17.01 2.02
C PRO A 130 27.69 17.98 3.21
N ILE A 131 26.68 18.84 3.29
CA ILE A 131 26.53 19.84 4.36
C ILE A 131 25.67 19.28 5.50
N SER A 132 24.49 18.77 5.17
CA SER A 132 23.51 18.36 6.20
C SER A 132 23.73 16.95 6.74
N LEU A 133 24.46 16.10 6.02
CA LEU A 133 24.63 14.66 6.29
C LEU A 133 23.32 13.84 6.35
N GLU A 134 22.19 14.47 6.01
CA GLU A 134 20.88 13.85 5.83
C GLU A 134 20.65 13.44 4.37
N LEU A 135 19.61 12.64 4.12
CA LEU A 135 19.21 12.20 2.79
C LEU A 135 18.95 13.40 1.89
N MET A 136 19.57 13.42 0.71
CA MET A 136 19.35 14.47 -0.28
C MET A 136 17.89 14.49 -0.73
N ARG A 137 17.19 15.57 -0.42
CA ARG A 137 15.80 15.79 -0.87
C ARG A 137 15.74 16.42 -2.27
N ASP A 138 16.76 17.20 -2.63
CA ASP A 138 16.86 17.89 -3.91
C ASP A 138 18.31 17.88 -4.43
N PRO A 139 18.74 16.78 -5.06
CA PRO A 139 20.10 16.68 -5.59
C PRO A 139 20.28 17.63 -6.79
N VAL A 140 21.17 18.61 -6.64
CA VAL A 140 21.57 19.50 -7.72
C VAL A 140 22.66 18.82 -8.54
N ILE A 141 22.39 18.54 -9.82
CA ILE A 141 23.41 18.04 -10.75
C ILE A 141 24.21 19.23 -11.25
N VAL A 142 25.49 19.32 -10.88
CA VAL A 142 26.43 20.23 -11.51
C VAL A 142 26.88 19.63 -12.84
N ALA A 143 26.70 20.36 -13.94
CA ALA A 143 27.28 19.97 -15.22
C ALA A 143 28.80 20.19 -15.16
N THR A 144 29.55 19.19 -14.71
CA THR A 144 30.98 19.14 -15.02
C THR A 144 31.09 18.82 -16.50
N GLY A 145 31.07 19.87 -17.33
CA GLY A 145 31.39 19.76 -18.75
C GLY A 145 32.89 19.54 -18.92
N GLN A 146 33.29 18.28 -19.09
CA GLN A 146 34.51 17.91 -19.81
C GLN A 146 34.11 17.23 -21.11
#